data_AF-A0A6G7P0W5-F1
#
_entry.id   AF-A0A6G7P0W5-F1
#
_cell.length_a   1.000
_cell.length_b   1.000
_cell.length_c   1.000
_cell.angle_alpha   90.00
_cell.angle_beta   90.00
_cell.angle_gamma   90.00
#
_symmetry.space_group_name_H-M   'P 1'
#
loop_
_entity.id
_entity.type
_entity.pdbx_description
1 polymer ?
#
loop_
_entity_poly.entity_id
_entity_poly.type
_entity_poly.pdbx_seq_one_letter_code
_entity_poly.pdbx_strand_id
1 'polypeptide(L)'
;MMACVTNSATTHPSRIPGYDGGPFTHRPELLAQPLFWLGHLYSCAAEAEAEELLLGADEEAAAEGQRRLLEGDEWPVFTVPLRGGHRLYVVYRAAPDDPGVDYLLHHPHWERAELLAQDEGHFMGPALSWPELCAAADNGLPGGSTSDPGARLLLLLPALGDEAVPDEAAGRVAAALRACTAVEAPEALAAALLDAQGPAGAARWSTAGGVGRVSDGPYSYRNPDNHFALPPARLARVSAALDGVGST
;
A
#
# COMPACT_ATOMS: atom_id res chain seq x y z
N MET A 1 24.61 -40.75 5.43
CA MET A 1 23.25 -40.17 5.32
C MET A 1 23.16 -39.07 6.37
N MET A 2 23.22 -37.81 5.93
CA MET A 2 22.91 -36.66 6.79
C MET A 2 21.76 -35.90 6.15
N ALA A 3 20.75 -35.64 6.98
CA ALA A 3 19.47 -35.08 6.60
C ALA A 3 19.56 -33.58 6.30
N CYS A 4 18.83 -33.23 5.24
CA CYS A 4 18.08 -32.01 5.01
C CYS A 4 18.06 -30.96 6.14
N VAL A 5 18.51 -29.75 5.81
CA VAL A 5 17.85 -28.52 6.25
C VAL A 5 17.68 -27.65 5.01
N THR A 6 16.63 -27.91 4.24
CA THR A 6 16.07 -26.88 3.36
C THR A 6 15.41 -25.86 4.28
N ASN A 7 16.15 -24.80 4.62
CA ASN A 7 15.57 -23.61 5.21
C ASN A 7 14.67 -22.98 4.12
N SER A 8 13.42 -23.43 4.04
CA SER A 8 12.37 -22.69 3.36
C SER A 8 12.23 -21.40 4.14
N ALA A 9 12.86 -20.34 3.66
CA ALA A 9 12.76 -19.01 4.27
C ALA A 9 11.28 -18.66 4.33
N THR A 10 10.73 -18.61 5.53
CA THR A 10 9.35 -18.19 5.78
C THR A 10 9.23 -16.75 5.28
N THR A 11 8.60 -16.58 4.12
CA THR A 11 8.49 -15.31 3.38
C THR A 11 7.48 -14.34 3.99
N HIS A 12 6.81 -14.74 5.08
CA HIS A 12 5.69 -14.02 5.67
C HIS A 12 5.90 -13.78 7.16
N PRO A 13 5.65 -12.55 7.65
CA PRO A 13 5.93 -12.21 9.03
C PRO A 13 4.89 -12.87 9.95
N SER A 14 5.36 -13.66 10.92
CA SER A 14 4.55 -14.02 12.09
C SER A 14 4.48 -12.86 13.11
N ARG A 15 5.34 -11.86 12.95
CA ARG A 15 5.36 -10.61 13.71
C ARG A 15 5.98 -9.49 12.85
N ILE A 16 5.47 -8.27 13.00
CA ILE A 16 6.08 -7.05 12.48
C ILE A 16 6.68 -6.27 13.68
N PRO A 17 8.00 -6.00 13.72
CA PRO A 17 8.63 -5.33 14.87
C PRO A 17 8.00 -3.96 15.18
N GLY A 18 7.63 -3.74 16.44
CA GLY A 18 7.04 -2.47 16.90
C GLY A 18 5.67 -2.12 16.32
N TYR A 19 4.96 -3.12 15.78
CA TYR A 19 3.55 -3.04 15.39
C TYR A 19 2.77 -4.11 16.18
N ASP A 20 1.94 -3.65 17.10
CA ASP A 20 1.21 -4.49 18.04
C ASP A 20 -0.17 -4.82 17.45
N GLY A 21 -0.24 -5.94 16.72
CA GLY A 21 -1.45 -6.41 16.03
C GLY A 21 -1.39 -7.90 15.71
N GLY A 22 -2.39 -8.40 14.98
CA GLY A 22 -2.48 -9.79 14.52
C GLY A 22 -3.50 -10.64 15.29
N PRO A 23 -3.55 -11.97 15.01
CA PRO A 23 -2.53 -12.77 14.33
C PRO A 23 -2.41 -12.49 12.82
N PHE A 24 -1.17 -12.39 12.32
CA PHE A 24 -0.91 -12.17 10.90
C PHE A 24 -1.02 -13.46 10.09
N THR A 25 -1.70 -13.38 8.96
CA THR A 25 -1.82 -14.51 8.04
C THR A 25 -1.36 -14.17 6.63
N HIS A 26 -0.80 -15.18 5.96
CA HIS A 26 -0.38 -15.06 4.58
C HIS A 26 -1.45 -15.64 3.66
N ARG A 27 -2.07 -14.77 2.86
CA ARG A 27 -3.21 -15.12 2.00
C ARG A 27 -3.02 -14.58 0.56
N PRO A 28 -1.92 -14.94 -0.13
CA PRO A 28 -1.58 -14.38 -1.45
C PRO A 28 -2.63 -14.73 -2.51
N GLU A 29 -3.40 -15.80 -2.30
CA GLU A 29 -4.51 -16.21 -3.17
C GLU A 29 -5.63 -15.17 -3.25
N LEU A 30 -5.73 -14.26 -2.28
CA LEU A 30 -6.67 -13.14 -2.34
C LEU A 30 -6.35 -12.18 -3.48
N LEU A 31 -5.05 -11.99 -3.81
CA LEU A 31 -4.62 -11.11 -4.90
C LEU A 31 -5.08 -11.61 -6.29
N ALA A 32 -5.47 -12.88 -6.40
CA ALA A 32 -6.02 -13.47 -7.62
C ALA A 32 -7.56 -13.34 -7.72
N GLN A 33 -8.23 -12.77 -6.71
CA GLN A 33 -9.68 -12.66 -6.67
C GLN A 33 -10.10 -11.25 -7.11
N PRO A 34 -10.88 -11.09 -8.19
CA PRO A 34 -11.33 -9.77 -8.63
C PRO A 34 -12.06 -8.96 -7.53
N LEU A 35 -12.88 -9.63 -6.71
CA LEU A 35 -13.62 -9.00 -5.61
C LEU A 35 -12.72 -8.43 -4.50
N PHE A 36 -11.53 -9.00 -4.30
CA PHE A 36 -10.57 -8.44 -3.34
C PHE A 36 -10.18 -7.01 -3.75
N TRP A 37 -9.95 -6.79 -5.04
CA TRP A 37 -9.54 -5.49 -5.56
C TRP A 37 -10.65 -4.45 -5.47
N LEU A 38 -11.92 -4.85 -5.61
CA LEU A 38 -13.05 -3.94 -5.43
C LEU A 38 -13.10 -3.40 -4.00
N GLY A 39 -12.99 -4.28 -3.00
CA GLY A 39 -12.94 -3.87 -1.60
C GLY A 39 -11.68 -3.08 -1.24
N HIS A 40 -10.52 -3.45 -1.80
CA HIS A 40 -9.24 -2.77 -1.55
C HIS A 40 -9.21 -1.35 -2.10
N LEU A 41 -9.80 -1.11 -3.27
CA LEU A 41 -9.78 0.20 -3.94
C LEU A 41 -10.96 1.09 -3.54
N TYR A 42 -11.87 0.60 -2.69
CA TYR A 42 -13.09 1.34 -2.32
C TYR A 42 -12.80 2.71 -1.72
N SER A 43 -11.82 2.82 -0.82
CA SER A 43 -11.41 4.10 -0.21
C SER A 43 -10.91 5.12 -1.23
N CYS A 44 -10.33 4.66 -2.34
CA CYS A 44 -9.86 5.51 -3.43
C CYS A 44 -11.01 6.03 -4.31
N ALA A 45 -12.13 5.32 -4.33
CA ALA A 45 -13.34 5.67 -5.09
C ALA A 45 -14.26 6.60 -4.28
N ALA A 46 -13.70 7.65 -3.68
CA ALA A 46 -14.43 8.55 -2.77
C ALA A 46 -15.52 9.40 -3.46
N GLU A 47 -15.45 9.54 -4.79
CA GLU A 47 -16.46 10.23 -5.59
C GLU A 47 -17.51 9.24 -6.12
N ALA A 48 -18.77 9.67 -6.15
CA ALA A 48 -19.89 8.80 -6.55
C ALA A 48 -19.71 8.17 -7.95
N GLU A 49 -19.10 8.89 -8.89
CA GLU A 49 -18.78 8.36 -10.23
C GLU A 49 -17.73 7.24 -10.16
N ALA A 50 -16.68 7.41 -9.35
CA ALA A 50 -15.65 6.39 -9.15
C ALA A 50 -16.22 5.15 -8.44
N GLU A 51 -17.11 5.36 -7.46
CA GLU A 51 -17.80 4.30 -6.73
C GLU A 51 -18.69 3.46 -7.67
N GLU A 52 -19.49 4.11 -8.51
CA GLU A 52 -20.32 3.44 -9.53
C GLU A 52 -19.45 2.64 -10.52
N LEU A 53 -18.34 3.21 -10.99
CA LEU A 53 -17.40 2.54 -11.90
C LEU A 53 -16.67 1.35 -11.26
N LEU A 54 -16.39 1.42 -9.95
CA LEU A 54 -15.68 0.38 -9.22
C LEU A 54 -16.60 -0.79 -8.87
N LEU A 55 -17.77 -0.49 -8.29
CA LEU A 55 -18.68 -1.50 -7.76
C LEU A 55 -19.65 -2.03 -8.81
N GLY A 56 -20.13 -1.17 -9.71
CA GLY A 56 -21.12 -1.52 -10.72
C GLY A 56 -22.29 -2.33 -10.13
N ALA A 57 -22.55 -3.51 -10.68
CA ALA A 57 -23.58 -4.44 -10.20
C ALA A 57 -23.13 -5.35 -9.02
N ASP A 58 -21.86 -5.29 -8.64
CA ASP A 58 -21.22 -6.19 -7.66
C ASP A 58 -21.03 -5.54 -6.27
N GLU A 59 -21.70 -4.41 -6.00
CA GLU A 59 -21.61 -3.65 -4.74
C GLU A 59 -21.76 -4.54 -3.49
N GLU A 60 -22.80 -5.37 -3.43
CA GLU A 60 -23.07 -6.24 -2.28
C GLU A 60 -21.96 -7.31 -2.11
N ALA A 61 -21.44 -7.84 -3.22
CA ALA A 61 -20.38 -8.84 -3.19
C ALA A 61 -19.02 -8.24 -2.79
N ALA A 62 -18.72 -7.03 -3.24
CA ALA A 62 -17.54 -6.28 -2.85
C ALA A 62 -17.60 -5.90 -1.36
N ALA A 63 -18.74 -5.39 -0.88
CA ALA A 63 -18.95 -5.05 0.53
C ALA A 63 -18.81 -6.29 1.43
N GLU A 64 -19.41 -7.42 1.06
CA GLU A 64 -19.26 -8.67 1.81
C GLU A 64 -17.82 -9.19 1.79
N GLY A 65 -17.12 -9.06 0.67
CA GLY A 65 -15.70 -9.43 0.55
C GLY A 65 -14.81 -8.59 1.46
N GLN A 66 -14.99 -7.27 1.45
CA GLN A 66 -14.27 -6.33 2.30
C GLN A 66 -14.57 -6.58 3.78
N ARG A 67 -15.85 -6.77 4.11
CA ARG A 67 -16.29 -7.10 5.47
C ARG A 67 -15.59 -8.35 6.00
N ARG A 68 -15.47 -9.41 5.20
CA ARG A 68 -14.73 -10.63 5.60
C ARG A 68 -13.24 -10.40 5.84
N LEU A 69 -12.61 -9.47 5.12
CA LEU A 69 -11.21 -9.13 5.33
C LEU A 69 -10.99 -8.32 6.61
N LEU A 70 -11.98 -7.52 7.00
CA LEU A 70 -11.88 -6.54 8.09
C LEU A 70 -12.59 -6.94 9.39
N GLU A 71 -13.48 -7.95 9.36
CA GLU A 71 -14.17 -8.49 10.54
C GLU A 71 -13.67 -9.89 10.94
N GLY A 72 -12.64 -10.41 10.27
CA GLY A 72 -12.07 -11.72 10.57
C GLY A 72 -11.22 -11.75 11.85
N ASP A 73 -10.98 -12.96 12.38
CA ASP A 73 -10.06 -13.16 13.52
C ASP A 73 -8.57 -13.17 13.11
N GLU A 74 -8.31 -13.04 11.81
CA GLU A 74 -6.98 -13.07 11.19
C GLU A 74 -6.72 -11.74 10.48
N TRP A 75 -5.47 -11.28 10.48
CA TRP A 75 -5.06 -10.06 9.79
C TRP A 75 -4.23 -10.43 8.56
N PRO A 76 -4.81 -10.46 7.35
CA PRO A 76 -4.06 -10.70 6.13
C PRO A 76 -2.92 -9.69 5.97
N VAL A 77 -1.71 -10.19 5.67
CA VAL A 77 -0.54 -9.35 5.41
C VAL A 77 0.03 -9.65 4.02
N PHE A 78 0.11 -8.60 3.22
CA PHE A 78 0.80 -8.63 1.92
C PHE A 78 2.13 -7.91 2.02
N THR A 79 3.14 -8.44 1.33
CA THR A 79 4.50 -7.90 1.36
C THR A 79 4.95 -7.48 -0.04
N VAL A 80 5.44 -6.25 -0.17
CA VAL A 80 6.13 -5.76 -1.37
C VAL A 80 7.61 -5.58 -1.04
N PRO A 81 8.52 -6.34 -1.68
CA PRO A 81 9.95 -6.21 -1.45
C PRO A 81 10.46 -4.90 -2.04
N LEU A 82 11.43 -4.29 -1.36
CA LEU A 82 12.14 -3.10 -1.80
C LEU A 82 13.65 -3.37 -1.81
N ARG A 83 14.41 -2.45 -2.41
CA ARG A 83 15.87 -2.56 -2.49
C ARG A 83 16.52 -2.56 -1.10
N GLY A 84 17.73 -3.11 -1.03
CA GLY A 84 18.48 -3.17 0.23
C GLY A 84 17.82 -4.01 1.33
N GLY A 85 16.93 -4.95 0.98
CA GLY A 85 16.26 -5.82 1.95
C GLY A 85 15.09 -5.17 2.70
N HIS A 86 14.68 -3.96 2.31
CA HIS A 86 13.51 -3.29 2.86
C HIS A 86 12.23 -3.96 2.35
N ARG A 87 11.12 -3.80 3.09
CA ARG A 87 9.81 -4.37 2.77
C ARG A 87 8.71 -3.41 3.15
N LEU A 88 7.74 -3.24 2.25
CA LEU A 88 6.44 -2.69 2.59
C LEU A 88 5.52 -3.83 3.00
N TYR A 89 4.78 -3.62 4.08
CA TYR A 89 3.67 -4.45 4.51
C TYR A 89 2.37 -3.69 4.30
N VAL A 90 1.39 -4.38 3.73
CA VAL A 90 -0.01 -3.94 3.66
C VAL A 90 -0.79 -4.88 4.56
N VAL A 91 -1.23 -4.36 5.70
CA VAL A 91 -1.85 -5.14 6.78
C VAL A 91 -3.34 -4.82 6.81
N TYR A 92 -4.17 -5.82 6.56
CA TYR A 92 -5.62 -5.74 6.76
C TYR A 92 -5.89 -5.96 8.23
N ARG A 93 -6.01 -4.85 8.95
CA ARG A 93 -6.28 -4.83 10.38
C ARG A 93 -7.74 -5.14 10.60
N ALA A 94 -8.02 -6.31 11.16
CA ALA A 94 -9.37 -6.74 11.54
C ALA A 94 -9.59 -6.58 13.05
N ALA A 95 -9.35 -5.36 13.57
CA ALA A 95 -9.65 -5.04 14.96
C ALA A 95 -11.14 -4.65 15.08
N PRO A 96 -11.92 -5.23 16.02
CA PRO A 96 -13.38 -5.01 16.08
C PRO A 96 -13.80 -3.54 16.19
N ASP A 97 -13.01 -2.73 16.88
CA ASP A 97 -13.32 -1.32 17.11
C ASP A 97 -12.64 -0.37 16.11
N ASP A 98 -11.68 -0.86 15.32
CA ASP A 98 -10.81 -0.02 14.48
C ASP A 98 -10.26 -0.81 13.27
N PRO A 99 -11.12 -1.29 12.36
CA PRO A 99 -10.69 -2.03 11.19
C PRO A 99 -10.17 -1.08 10.09
N GLY A 100 -9.11 -1.49 9.41
CA GLY A 100 -8.50 -0.66 8.37
C GLY A 100 -7.36 -1.35 7.63
N VAL A 101 -6.68 -0.59 6.76
CA VAL A 101 -5.48 -1.05 6.07
C VAL A 101 -4.28 -0.20 6.45
N ASP A 102 -3.27 -0.82 7.07
CA ASP A 102 -2.05 -0.15 7.48
C ASP A 102 -0.91 -0.42 6.49
N TYR A 103 -0.16 0.64 6.16
CA TYR A 103 1.01 0.59 5.29
C TYR A 103 2.27 0.82 6.12
N LEU A 104 3.09 -0.23 6.27
CA LEU A 104 4.28 -0.21 7.12
C LEU A 104 5.53 -0.44 6.28
N LEU A 105 6.62 0.25 6.62
CA LEU A 105 7.94 0.03 6.03
C LEU A 105 8.90 -0.52 7.08
N HIS A 106 9.60 -1.59 6.74
CA HIS A 106 10.58 -2.21 7.63
C HIS A 106 11.84 -2.66 6.91
N HIS A 107 12.90 -2.81 7.68
CA HIS A 107 14.14 -3.47 7.28
C HIS A 107 14.63 -4.33 8.44
N PRO A 108 15.22 -5.52 8.22
CA PRO A 108 15.63 -6.42 9.29
C PRO A 108 16.57 -5.84 10.35
N HIS A 109 17.33 -4.79 10.01
CA HIS A 109 18.22 -4.10 10.94
C HIS A 109 17.55 -2.92 11.68
N TRP A 110 16.27 -2.67 11.48
CA TRP A 110 15.51 -1.67 12.22
C TRP A 110 14.81 -2.32 13.41
N GLU A 111 14.90 -1.66 14.57
CA GLU A 111 14.26 -2.10 15.81
C GLU A 111 12.72 -2.18 15.69
N ARG A 112 12.13 -1.36 14.81
CA ARG A 112 10.70 -1.32 14.52
C ARG A 112 10.40 -0.97 13.08
N ALA A 113 9.21 -1.34 12.61
CA ALA A 113 8.61 -0.83 11.39
C ALA A 113 8.13 0.61 11.59
N GLU A 114 8.15 1.39 10.50
CA GLU A 114 7.55 2.71 10.43
C GLU A 114 6.17 2.62 9.78
N LEU A 115 5.16 3.18 10.44
CA LEU A 115 3.84 3.37 9.87
C LEU A 115 3.89 4.55 8.91
N LEU A 116 3.43 4.33 7.67
CA LEU A 116 3.49 5.32 6.59
C LEU A 116 2.12 5.85 6.20
N ALA A 117 1.09 5.03 6.28
CA ALA A 117 -0.30 5.41 6.08
C ALA A 117 -1.26 4.45 6.78
N GLN A 118 -2.47 4.94 7.04
CA GLN A 118 -3.61 4.18 7.53
C GLN A 118 -4.82 4.54 6.69
N ASP A 119 -5.45 3.54 6.10
CA ASP A 119 -6.66 3.70 5.30
C ASP A 119 -7.86 3.19 6.08
N GLU A 120 -8.50 4.13 6.80
CA GLU A 120 -9.69 3.95 7.62
C GLU A 120 -10.37 5.30 7.95
N GLY A 121 -11.44 5.30 8.74
CA GLY A 121 -12.26 6.49 9.05
C GLY A 121 -11.53 7.72 9.64
N HIS A 122 -10.29 7.56 10.12
CA HIS A 122 -9.38 8.65 10.50
C HIS A 122 -8.08 8.63 9.69
N PHE A 123 -8.24 8.45 8.37
CA PHE A 123 -7.17 8.33 7.39
C PHE A 123 -5.90 9.12 7.73
N MET A 124 -4.76 8.44 7.63
CA MET A 124 -3.44 9.03 7.80
C MET A 124 -2.62 8.80 6.53
N GLY A 125 -2.17 9.87 5.88
CA GLY A 125 -1.44 9.78 4.61
C GLY A 125 -1.35 11.13 3.89
N PRO A 126 -0.78 11.16 2.67
CA PRO A 126 -0.30 10.01 1.90
C PRO A 126 1.04 9.46 2.38
N ALA A 127 1.34 8.21 2.01
CA ALA A 127 2.62 7.55 2.29
C ALA A 127 3.62 7.69 1.14
N LEU A 128 3.14 7.60 -0.10
CA LEU A 128 3.95 7.43 -1.30
C LEU A 128 3.71 8.57 -2.30
N SER A 129 4.79 9.06 -2.88
CA SER A 129 4.75 9.79 -4.15
C SER A 129 4.60 8.82 -5.33
N TRP A 130 4.16 9.32 -6.49
CA TRP A 130 4.01 8.51 -7.70
C TRP A 130 5.31 7.78 -8.11
N PRO A 131 6.49 8.44 -8.10
CA PRO A 131 7.75 7.75 -8.40
C PRO A 131 8.10 6.62 -7.42
N GLU A 132 7.84 6.81 -6.11
CA GLU A 132 8.11 5.81 -5.09
C GLU A 132 7.18 4.60 -5.23
N LEU A 133 5.89 4.83 -5.51
CA LEU A 133 4.92 3.78 -5.80
C LEU A 133 5.30 2.99 -7.07
N CYS A 134 5.72 3.66 -8.15
CA CYS A 134 6.19 2.99 -9.35
C CYS A 134 7.45 2.14 -9.09
N ALA A 135 8.42 2.69 -8.34
CA ALA A 135 9.64 1.96 -7.97
C ALA A 135 9.35 0.72 -7.11
N ALA A 136 8.38 0.81 -6.19
CA ALA A 136 7.94 -0.32 -5.38
C ALA A 136 7.23 -1.39 -6.22
N ALA A 137 6.41 -1.00 -7.20
CA ALA A 137 5.72 -1.93 -8.08
C ALA A 137 6.69 -2.66 -9.03
N ASP A 138 7.63 -1.94 -9.65
CA ASP A 138 8.42 -2.41 -10.79
C ASP A 138 9.72 -3.14 -10.46
N ASN A 139 10.15 -3.15 -9.20
CA ASN A 139 11.51 -3.61 -8.86
C ASN A 139 11.81 -5.10 -9.13
N GLY A 140 10.78 -5.92 -9.41
CA GLY A 140 10.94 -7.34 -9.77
C GLY A 140 11.60 -8.22 -8.69
N LEU A 141 11.78 -7.72 -7.47
CA LEU A 141 12.47 -8.44 -6.41
C LEU A 141 11.62 -9.64 -5.94
N PRO A 142 12.27 -10.76 -5.57
CA PRO A 142 11.58 -11.95 -5.05
C PRO A 142 11.15 -11.76 -3.59
N GLY A 143 10.31 -12.67 -3.09
CA GLY A 143 9.95 -12.74 -1.68
C GLY A 143 8.86 -11.77 -1.23
N GLY A 144 8.09 -11.22 -2.17
CA GLY A 144 6.80 -10.57 -1.92
C GLY A 144 5.62 -11.53 -2.04
N SER A 145 4.43 -11.03 -1.74
CA SER A 145 3.16 -11.78 -1.87
C SER A 145 2.72 -12.00 -3.31
N THR A 146 3.27 -11.23 -4.26
CA THR A 146 3.07 -11.40 -5.70
C THR A 146 4.31 -10.97 -6.47
N SER A 147 4.54 -11.57 -7.64
CA SER A 147 5.53 -11.13 -8.62
C SER A 147 4.95 -10.20 -9.69
N ASP A 148 3.63 -10.03 -9.74
CA ASP A 148 2.96 -9.19 -10.73
C ASP A 148 3.09 -7.69 -10.35
N PRO A 149 3.72 -6.86 -11.19
CA PRO A 149 3.81 -5.42 -10.94
C PRO A 149 2.44 -4.72 -10.96
N GLY A 150 1.45 -5.22 -11.71
CA GLY A 150 0.09 -4.68 -11.74
C GLY A 150 -0.61 -4.84 -10.39
N ALA A 151 -0.58 -6.05 -9.83
CA ALA A 151 -1.07 -6.31 -8.48
C ALA A 151 -0.34 -5.45 -7.41
N ARG A 152 0.99 -5.30 -7.49
CA ARG A 152 1.74 -4.44 -6.55
C ARG A 152 1.35 -2.97 -6.66
N LEU A 153 1.12 -2.49 -7.89
CA LEU A 153 0.67 -1.14 -8.17
C LEU A 153 -0.68 -0.88 -7.50
N LEU A 154 -1.69 -1.73 -7.74
CA LEU A 154 -3.02 -1.57 -7.16
C LEU A 154 -3.01 -1.74 -5.64
N LEU A 155 -2.18 -2.65 -5.11
CA LEU A 155 -2.07 -2.89 -3.68
C LEU A 155 -1.54 -1.65 -2.92
N LEU A 156 -0.68 -0.86 -3.55
CA LEU A 156 -0.09 0.35 -2.96
C LEU A 156 -0.84 1.63 -3.35
N LEU A 157 -1.82 1.56 -4.26
CA LEU A 157 -2.52 2.74 -4.78
C LEU A 157 -3.23 3.57 -3.70
N PRO A 158 -3.90 2.99 -2.68
CA PRO A 158 -4.52 3.81 -1.62
C PRO A 158 -3.55 4.58 -0.73
N ALA A 159 -2.26 4.23 -0.78
CA ALA A 159 -1.19 4.94 -0.08
C ALA A 159 -0.59 6.10 -0.90
N LEU A 160 -1.03 6.29 -2.16
CA LEU A 160 -0.62 7.39 -3.05
C LEU A 160 -1.26 8.72 -2.62
N GLY A 161 -0.49 9.79 -2.76
CA GLY A 161 -1.03 11.14 -2.83
C GLY A 161 0.03 12.07 -3.41
N ASP A 162 -0.09 12.49 -4.66
CA ASP A 162 0.91 13.23 -5.43
C ASP A 162 0.24 14.16 -6.46
N GLU A 163 0.49 15.47 -6.39
CA GLU A 163 0.05 16.45 -7.40
C GLU A 163 0.81 16.30 -8.74
N ALA A 164 1.97 15.62 -8.74
CA ALA A 164 2.81 15.45 -9.92
C ALA A 164 2.63 14.10 -10.62
N VAL A 165 1.44 13.49 -10.51
CA VAL A 165 1.08 12.29 -11.30
C VAL A 165 1.09 12.66 -12.79
N PRO A 166 1.84 11.95 -13.64
CA PRO A 166 1.94 12.28 -15.05
C PRO A 166 0.75 11.71 -15.85
N ASP A 167 0.43 12.31 -16.99
CA ASP A 167 -0.72 11.95 -17.83
C ASP A 167 -0.75 10.46 -18.22
N GLU A 168 0.41 9.82 -18.42
CA GLU A 168 0.49 8.40 -18.76
C GLU A 168 0.12 7.44 -17.61
N ALA A 169 0.00 7.94 -16.38
CA ALA A 169 -0.32 7.14 -15.20
C ALA A 169 -1.69 6.45 -15.34
N ALA A 170 -2.68 7.12 -15.93
CA ALA A 170 -4.02 6.56 -16.12
C ALA A 170 -3.99 5.30 -16.99
N GLY A 171 -3.23 5.32 -18.09
CA GLY A 171 -3.07 4.15 -18.96
C GLY A 171 -2.42 2.96 -18.23
N ARG A 172 -1.49 3.26 -17.33
CA ARG A 172 -0.79 2.25 -16.51
C ARG A 172 -1.71 1.64 -15.45
N VAL A 173 -2.45 2.46 -14.69
CA VAL A 173 -3.43 1.99 -13.70
C VAL A 173 -4.54 1.19 -14.38
N ALA A 174 -5.04 1.66 -15.53
CA ALA A 174 -6.04 0.93 -16.31
C ALA A 174 -5.55 -0.46 -16.78
N ALA A 175 -4.27 -0.58 -17.14
CA ALA A 175 -3.69 -1.88 -17.51
C ALA A 175 -3.67 -2.85 -16.33
N ALA A 176 -3.33 -2.37 -15.13
CA ALA A 176 -3.39 -3.18 -13.91
C ALA A 176 -4.84 -3.56 -13.54
N LEU A 177 -5.78 -2.61 -13.63
CA LEU A 177 -7.20 -2.88 -13.38
C LEU A 177 -7.73 -3.98 -14.31
N ARG A 178 -7.46 -3.91 -15.62
CA ARG A 178 -7.84 -4.97 -16.57
C ARG A 178 -7.27 -6.35 -16.23
N ALA A 179 -6.07 -6.39 -15.66
CA ALA A 179 -5.40 -7.64 -15.34
C ALA A 179 -5.89 -8.26 -14.02
N CYS A 180 -6.27 -7.43 -13.06
CA CYS A 180 -6.56 -7.85 -11.69
C CYS A 180 -8.06 -7.90 -11.35
N THR A 181 -8.89 -7.11 -12.03
CA THR A 181 -10.30 -6.92 -11.71
C THR A 181 -11.21 -7.34 -12.87
N ALA A 182 -12.52 -7.23 -12.66
CA ALA A 182 -13.55 -7.46 -13.67
C ALA A 182 -14.32 -6.18 -14.04
N VAL A 183 -13.79 -5.00 -13.70
CA VAL A 183 -14.47 -3.71 -13.94
C VAL A 183 -14.66 -3.45 -15.43
N GLU A 184 -15.83 -2.93 -15.80
CA GLU A 184 -16.22 -2.77 -17.22
C GLU A 184 -15.47 -1.63 -17.92
N ALA A 185 -15.17 -0.54 -17.19
CA ALA A 185 -14.55 0.67 -17.71
C ALA A 185 -13.24 1.03 -16.98
N PRO A 186 -12.19 0.20 -17.13
CA PRO A 186 -10.94 0.36 -16.36
C PRO A 186 -10.19 1.66 -16.67
N GLU A 187 -10.34 2.23 -17.86
CA GLU A 187 -9.76 3.53 -18.22
C GLU A 187 -10.43 4.69 -17.47
N ALA A 188 -11.77 4.69 -17.42
CA ALA A 188 -12.53 5.71 -16.71
C ALA A 188 -12.28 5.61 -15.21
N LEU A 189 -12.30 4.39 -14.67
CA LEU A 189 -11.99 4.16 -13.27
C LEU A 189 -10.56 4.58 -12.93
N ALA A 190 -9.57 4.25 -13.77
CA ALA A 190 -8.18 4.67 -13.54
C ALA A 190 -8.02 6.18 -13.46
N ALA A 191 -8.68 6.93 -14.35
CA ALA A 191 -8.68 8.39 -14.32
C ALA A 191 -9.32 8.91 -13.02
N ALA A 192 -10.50 8.42 -12.67
CA ALA A 192 -11.21 8.82 -11.47
C ALA A 192 -10.42 8.54 -10.18
N LEU A 193 -9.78 7.37 -10.07
CA LEU A 193 -8.93 7.03 -8.92
C LEU A 193 -7.70 7.94 -8.78
N LEU A 194 -7.08 8.34 -9.90
CA LEU A 194 -5.90 9.21 -9.91
C LEU A 194 -6.24 10.70 -9.71
N ASP A 195 -7.44 11.12 -10.11
CA ASP A 195 -7.92 12.47 -9.87
C ASP A 195 -8.31 12.65 -8.38
N ALA A 196 -8.99 11.65 -7.80
CA ALA A 196 -9.42 11.69 -6.41
C ALA A 196 -8.28 11.42 -5.42
N GLN A 197 -7.44 10.41 -5.69
CA GLN A 197 -6.36 9.92 -4.80
C GLN A 197 -6.84 9.58 -3.37
N GLY A 198 -8.09 9.15 -3.26
CA GLY A 198 -8.71 8.74 -2.00
C GLY A 198 -8.76 9.86 -0.94
N PRO A 199 -8.83 9.52 0.36
CA PRO A 199 -9.01 10.50 1.42
C PRO A 199 -7.79 11.40 1.64
N ALA A 200 -6.60 10.97 1.17
CA ALA A 200 -5.39 11.76 1.22
C ALA A 200 -5.47 13.00 0.31
N GLY A 201 -6.11 12.84 -0.84
CA GLY A 201 -6.01 13.75 -1.96
C GLY A 201 -4.59 13.88 -2.51
N ALA A 202 -4.44 14.74 -3.51
CA ALA A 202 -3.13 15.08 -4.07
C ALA A 202 -2.31 15.91 -3.07
N ALA A 203 -1.02 15.61 -2.96
CA ALA A 203 -0.07 16.35 -2.13
C ALA A 203 1.18 16.71 -2.93
N ARG A 204 1.85 17.81 -2.60
CA ARG A 204 3.15 18.14 -3.18
C ARG A 204 4.25 17.46 -2.42
N TRP A 205 5.19 16.92 -3.19
CA TRP A 205 6.41 16.36 -2.66
C TRP A 205 7.59 17.27 -2.95
N SER A 206 8.43 17.49 -1.94
CA SER A 206 9.69 18.20 -2.09
C SER A 206 10.82 17.45 -1.39
N THR A 207 12.06 17.71 -1.80
CA THR A 207 13.23 17.14 -1.12
C THR A 207 13.80 18.18 -0.17
N ALA A 208 13.77 17.90 1.12
CA ALA A 208 14.44 18.70 2.13
C ALA A 208 15.87 18.15 2.31
N GLY A 209 16.88 19.01 2.05
CA GLY A 209 18.29 18.61 2.08
C GLY A 209 18.68 17.90 3.38
N GLY A 210 19.09 16.63 3.27
CA GLY A 210 19.51 15.78 4.40
C GLY A 210 18.37 15.14 5.21
N VAL A 211 17.10 15.50 4.96
CA VAL A 211 15.92 14.97 5.68
C VAL A 211 15.13 13.96 4.82
N GLY A 212 15.28 14.04 3.48
CA GLY A 212 14.59 13.17 2.54
C GLY A 212 13.40 13.86 1.89
N ARG A 213 12.51 13.07 1.31
CA ARG A 213 11.32 13.55 0.61
C ARG A 213 10.18 13.77 1.63
N VAL A 214 9.65 15.00 1.64
CA VAL A 214 8.54 15.45 2.49
C VAL A 214 7.29 15.68 1.67
N SER A 215 6.13 15.45 2.27
CA SER A 215 4.80 15.77 1.72
C SER A 215 4.26 17.03 2.40
N ASP A 216 3.49 17.87 1.69
CA ASP A 216 2.69 18.93 2.32
C ASP A 216 1.27 18.46 2.74
N GLY A 217 0.95 17.18 2.56
CA GLY A 217 -0.34 16.59 2.94
C GLY A 217 -0.62 16.74 4.45
N PRO A 218 -1.80 17.22 4.86
CA PRO A 218 -2.09 17.58 6.25
C PRO A 218 -2.13 16.38 7.20
N TYR A 219 -2.32 15.16 6.69
CA TYR A 219 -2.36 13.94 7.51
C TYR A 219 -1.15 13.02 7.29
N SER A 220 -0.14 13.47 6.53
CA SER A 220 1.01 12.64 6.22
C SER A 220 1.98 12.60 7.40
N TYR A 221 2.45 11.40 7.75
CA TYR A 221 3.60 11.24 8.64
C TYR A 221 4.90 11.83 8.06
N ARG A 222 4.93 12.13 6.75
CA ARG A 222 6.08 12.71 6.04
C ARG A 222 5.96 14.24 5.89
N ASN A 223 4.94 14.85 6.47
CA ASN A 223 4.83 16.30 6.56
C ASN A 223 5.47 16.78 7.88
N PRO A 224 6.59 17.53 7.84
CA PRO A 224 7.31 17.96 9.04
C PRO A 224 6.54 18.97 9.90
N ASP A 225 5.49 19.60 9.36
CA ASP A 225 4.66 20.56 10.11
C ASP A 225 3.65 19.87 11.03
N ASN A 226 3.46 18.55 10.86
CA ASN A 226 2.56 17.77 11.69
C ASN A 226 3.17 17.42 13.05
N HIS A 227 2.36 17.52 14.11
CA HIS A 227 2.78 17.16 15.47
C HIS A 227 3.08 15.66 15.65
N PHE A 228 2.61 14.82 14.72
CA PHE A 228 2.86 13.38 14.65
C PHE A 228 3.87 13.01 13.54
N ALA A 229 4.56 13.98 12.93
CA ALA A 229 5.52 13.74 11.87
C ALA A 229 6.62 12.76 12.29
N LEU A 230 7.11 11.98 11.32
CA LEU A 230 8.32 11.19 11.51
C LEU A 230 9.49 12.09 11.89
N PRO A 231 10.26 11.76 12.93
CA PRO A 231 11.49 12.48 13.24
C PRO A 231 12.43 12.50 12.03
N PRO A 232 13.23 13.56 11.81
CA PRO A 232 14.03 13.73 10.59
C PRO A 232 14.90 12.52 10.21
N ALA A 233 15.54 11.87 11.19
CA ALA A 233 16.36 10.68 10.94
C ALA A 233 15.53 9.46 10.45
N ARG A 234 14.28 9.34 10.91
CA ARG A 234 13.35 8.30 10.46
C ARG A 234 12.81 8.60 9.07
N LEU A 235 12.47 9.85 8.81
CA LEU A 235 12.02 10.29 7.50
C LEU A 235 13.12 10.10 6.43
N ALA A 236 14.38 10.38 6.77
CA ALA A 236 15.51 10.20 5.86
C ALA A 236 15.70 8.73 5.47
N ARG A 237 15.63 7.79 6.43
CA ARG A 237 15.73 6.34 6.12
C ARG A 237 14.53 5.82 5.33
N VAL A 238 13.32 6.32 5.61
CA VAL A 238 12.10 5.97 4.85
C VAL A 238 12.28 6.41 3.39
N SER A 239 12.69 7.66 3.17
CA SER A 239 12.93 8.19 1.83
C SER A 239 14.01 7.40 1.08
N ALA A 240 15.15 7.11 1.72
CA ALA A 240 16.21 6.31 1.11
C ALA A 240 15.76 4.90 0.69
N ALA A 241 14.94 4.26 1.53
CA ALA A 241 14.39 2.93 1.25
C ALA A 241 13.43 2.94 0.04
N LEU A 242 12.62 3.99 -0.11
CA LEU A 242 11.62 4.14 -1.17
C LEU A 242 12.20 4.66 -2.49
N ASP A 243 13.17 5.57 -2.46
CA ASP A 243 13.88 6.07 -3.64
C ASP A 243 14.80 5.00 -4.27
N GLY A 244 15.01 3.87 -3.57
CA GLY A 244 15.86 2.78 -4.05
C GLY A 244 17.35 3.11 -4.07
N VAL A 245 17.75 4.17 -3.36
CA VAL A 245 19.14 4.56 -3.11
C VAL A 245 19.61 3.82 -1.86
N GLY A 246 20.13 2.61 -2.05
CA GLY A 246 20.80 1.90 -0.97
C GLY A 246 22.07 2.65 -0.58
N SER A 247 22.17 3.11 0.67
CA SER A 247 23.46 3.40 1.29
C SER A 247 24.27 2.10 1.26
N THR A 248 25.28 2.06 0.39
CA THR A 248 26.31 1.01 0.32
C THR A 248 27.16 0.99 1.58
#